data_AF-A0AAN0JQJ4-F1
#
_entry.id   AF-A0AAN0JQJ4-F1
#
_cell.length_a   1.000
_cell.length_b   1.000
_cell.length_c   1.000
_cell.angle_alpha   90.00
_cell.angle_beta   90.00
_cell.angle_gamma   90.00
#
_symmetry.space_group_name_H-M   'P 1'
#
loop_
_entity.id
_entity.type
_entity.pdbx_description
1 polymer ?
#
loop_
_entity_poly.entity_id
_entity_poly.type
_entity_poly.pdbx_seq_one_letter_code
_entity_poly.pdbx_strand_id
1 'polypeptide(L)'
;MNENAVADKLDQKKHKAKAIDIFNTHHPLLSQSLSDPLSVAIMLQKEGVITGQVLASVESASPSVSIQREILLAAIIVAIHSKYSLLQTFASVLCKFTGNIKLGTTIQRDYDKTFNDNTQMILDDESISIEY
;
A
#
# COMPACT_ATOMS: atom_id res chain seq x y z
N MET A 1 34.12 -0.03 -8.72
CA MET A 1 33.39 -0.61 -7.58
C MET A 1 32.13 0.23 -7.37
N ASN A 2 30.96 -0.40 -7.30
CA ASN A 2 29.65 0.24 -7.52
C ASN A 2 28.95 0.61 -6.19
N GLU A 3 29.53 1.52 -5.40
CA GLU A 3 28.92 2.00 -4.15
C GLU A 3 27.44 2.42 -4.33
N ASN A 4 27.07 2.95 -5.50
CA ASN A 4 25.68 3.32 -5.81
C ASN A 4 24.72 2.13 -5.95
N ALA A 5 25.17 0.95 -6.40
CA ALA A 5 24.29 -0.22 -6.57
C ALA A 5 23.94 -0.91 -5.24
N VAL A 6 24.81 -0.77 -4.24
CA VAL A 6 24.56 -1.28 -2.88
C VAL A 6 23.60 -0.34 -2.14
N ALA A 7 23.77 0.97 -2.29
CA ALA A 7 22.87 1.98 -1.73
C ALA A 7 21.43 1.84 -2.27
N ASP A 8 21.26 1.68 -3.59
CA ASP A 8 19.94 1.54 -4.23
C ASP A 8 19.17 0.28 -3.76
N LYS A 9 19.87 -0.85 -3.62
CA LYS A 9 19.27 -2.09 -3.10
C LYS A 9 18.83 -1.96 -1.64
N LEU A 10 19.62 -1.28 -0.81
CA LEU A 10 19.27 -1.05 0.59
C LEU A 10 18.07 -0.12 0.72
N ASP A 11 17.99 0.91 -0.11
CA ASP A 11 16.87 1.85 -0.16
C ASP A 11 15.56 1.15 -0.58
N GLN A 12 15.59 0.32 -1.63
CA GLN A 12 14.42 -0.49 -2.04
C GLN A 12 13.94 -1.42 -0.93
N LYS A 13 14.85 -2.06 -0.19
CA LYS A 13 14.48 -2.95 0.92
C LYS A 13 13.79 -2.17 2.05
N LYS A 14 14.30 -0.97 2.37
CA LYS A 14 13.67 -0.07 3.36
C LYS A 14 12.28 0.36 2.90
N HIS A 15 12.11 0.74 1.63
CA HIS A 15 10.81 1.15 1.11
C HIS A 15 9.77 0.03 1.12
N LYS A 16 10.17 -1.19 0.76
CA LYS A 16 9.31 -2.38 0.87
C LYS A 16 8.88 -2.63 2.31
N ALA A 17 9.81 -2.59 3.27
CA ALA A 17 9.49 -2.78 4.68
C ALA A 17 8.48 -1.73 5.18
N LYS A 18 8.71 -0.45 4.89
CA LYS A 18 7.80 0.64 5.25
C LYS A 18 6.39 0.45 4.69
N ALA A 19 6.26 0.01 3.44
CA ALA A 19 4.94 -0.22 2.84
C ALA A 19 4.22 -1.41 3.51
N ILE A 20 4.94 -2.47 3.85
CA ILE A 20 4.38 -3.59 4.60
C ILE A 20 3.93 -3.13 6.00
N ASP A 21 4.70 -2.29 6.68
CA ASP A 21 4.33 -1.75 8.00
C ASP A 21 3.05 -0.91 7.95
N ILE A 22 2.89 -0.07 6.93
CA ILE A 22 1.64 0.68 6.69
C ILE A 22 0.48 -0.31 6.50
N PHE A 23 0.64 -1.30 5.62
CA PHE A 23 -0.40 -2.29 5.37
C PHE A 23 -0.79 -3.05 6.65
N ASN A 24 0.20 -3.49 7.43
CA ASN A 24 -0.01 -4.22 8.68
C ASN A 24 -0.71 -3.39 9.75
N THR A 25 -0.43 -2.09 9.82
CA THR A 25 -1.11 -1.14 10.71
C THR A 25 -2.61 -1.09 10.44
N HIS A 26 -3.01 -1.19 9.16
CA HIS A 26 -4.40 -1.15 8.73
C HIS A 26 -5.05 -2.54 8.57
N HIS A 27 -4.27 -3.63 8.71
CA HIS A 27 -4.72 -5.00 8.46
C HIS A 27 -5.93 -5.44 9.29
N PRO A 28 -6.06 -5.12 10.60
CA PRO A 28 -7.24 -5.48 11.38
C PRO A 28 -8.53 -4.88 10.82
N LEU A 29 -8.48 -3.61 10.40
CA LEU A 29 -9.63 -2.93 9.79
C LEU A 29 -9.95 -3.51 8.41
N LEU A 30 -8.93 -3.76 7.59
CA LEU A 30 -9.08 -4.40 6.28
C LEU A 30 -9.75 -5.78 6.38
N SER A 31 -9.36 -6.58 7.37
CA SER A 31 -9.94 -7.91 7.61
C SER A 31 -11.42 -7.85 8.00
N GLN A 32 -11.90 -6.70 8.47
CA GLN A 32 -13.28 -6.49 8.90
C GLN A 32 -14.13 -5.79 7.84
N SER A 33 -13.59 -4.81 7.12
CA SER A 33 -14.34 -3.88 6.26
C SER A 33 -14.59 -4.36 4.84
N LEU A 34 -13.89 -5.39 4.36
CA LEU A 34 -14.04 -5.94 3.01
C LEU A 34 -15.30 -6.82 2.89
N SER A 35 -16.47 -6.20 2.75
CA SER A 35 -17.75 -6.91 2.65
C SER A 35 -17.90 -7.78 1.39
N ASP A 36 -17.25 -7.40 0.30
CA ASP A 36 -17.23 -8.15 -0.97
C ASP A 36 -15.79 -8.29 -1.49
N PRO A 37 -15.04 -9.28 -0.98
CA PRO A 37 -13.64 -9.47 -1.36
C PRO A 37 -13.47 -9.87 -2.83
N LEU A 38 -14.45 -10.56 -3.42
CA LEU A 38 -14.37 -11.00 -4.83
C LEU A 38 -14.41 -9.80 -5.78
N SER A 39 -15.34 -8.86 -5.58
CA SER A 39 -15.40 -7.64 -6.40
C SER A 39 -14.12 -6.80 -6.28
N VAL A 40 -13.55 -6.73 -5.08
CA VAL A 40 -12.26 -6.05 -4.85
C VAL A 40 -11.13 -6.77 -5.59
N ALA A 41 -11.06 -8.11 -5.51
CA ALA A 41 -10.08 -8.91 -6.21
C ALA A 41 -10.15 -8.75 -7.74
N ILE A 42 -11.36 -8.72 -8.32
CA ILE A 42 -11.55 -8.48 -9.76
C ILE A 42 -10.94 -7.15 -10.17
N MET A 43 -11.16 -6.09 -9.38
CA MET A 43 -10.62 -4.77 -9.69
C MET A 43 -9.10 -4.71 -9.50
N LEU A 44 -8.57 -5.35 -8.46
CA LEU A 44 -7.13 -5.44 -8.22
C LEU A 44 -6.40 -6.23 -9.30
N GLN A 45 -7.03 -7.26 -9.86
CA GLN A 45 -6.49 -8.00 -11.00
C GLN A 45 -6.40 -7.11 -12.25
N LYS A 46 -7.45 -6.33 -12.53
CA LYS A 46 -7.47 -5.36 -13.64
C LYS A 46 -6.40 -4.27 -13.51
N GLU A 47 -6.11 -3.86 -12.28
CA GLU A 47 -5.06 -2.87 -11.96
C GLU A 47 -3.66 -3.51 -11.83
N GLY A 48 -3.53 -4.81 -12.08
CA GLY A 48 -2.25 -5.53 -12.06
C GLY A 48 -1.66 -5.75 -10.66
N VAL A 49 -2.44 -5.58 -9.59
CA VAL A 49 -1.97 -5.79 -8.21
C VAL A 49 -1.90 -7.28 -7.88
N ILE A 50 -2.86 -8.07 -8.36
CA ILE A 50 -2.90 -9.52 -8.17
C ILE A 50 -2.99 -10.26 -9.51
N THR A 51 -2.62 -11.54 -9.51
CA THR A 51 -2.69 -12.39 -10.71
C THR A 51 -4.08 -12.99 -10.90
N GLY A 52 -4.36 -13.50 -12.10
CA GLY A 52 -5.59 -14.27 -12.36
C GLY A 52 -5.69 -15.55 -11.51
N GLN A 53 -4.56 -16.15 -11.14
CA GLN A 53 -4.54 -17.32 -10.25
C GLN A 53 -5.01 -16.97 -8.83
N VAL A 54 -4.59 -15.81 -8.30
CA VAL A 54 -5.08 -15.32 -7.01
C VAL A 54 -6.58 -15.04 -7.09
N LEU A 55 -7.04 -14.39 -8.15
CA LEU A 55 -8.47 -14.14 -8.35
C LEU A 55 -9.28 -15.44 -8.36
N ALA A 56 -8.85 -16.45 -9.11
CA ALA A 56 -9.51 -17.75 -9.14
C ALA A 56 -9.53 -18.44 -7.76
N SER A 57 -8.47 -18.25 -6.96
CA SER A 57 -8.40 -18.76 -5.59
C SER A 57 -9.44 -18.08 -4.68
N VAL A 58 -9.57 -16.75 -4.77
CA VAL A 58 -10.60 -15.99 -4.06
C VAL A 58 -12.01 -16.43 -4.50
N GLU A 59 -12.24 -16.61 -5.80
CA GLU A 59 -13.54 -17.09 -6.31
C GLU A 59 -13.89 -18.49 -5.77
N SER A 60 -12.91 -19.41 -5.77
CA SER A 60 -13.10 -20.79 -5.30
C SER A 60 -13.39 -20.93 -3.81
N ALA A 61 -13.04 -19.93 -3.00
CA ALA A 61 -13.32 -19.92 -1.56
C ALA A 61 -14.78 -19.56 -1.22
N SER A 62 -15.62 -19.31 -2.23
CA SER A 62 -17.06 -19.10 -2.06
C SER A 62 -17.74 -20.31 -1.39
N PRO A 63 -18.73 -20.10 -0.50
CA PRO A 63 -19.33 -18.81 -0.12
C PRO A 63 -18.67 -18.12 1.09
N SER A 64 -17.47 -18.54 1.50
CA SER A 64 -16.85 -18.06 2.74
C SER A 64 -16.15 -16.71 2.56
N VAL A 65 -16.85 -15.63 2.89
CA VAL A 65 -16.31 -14.26 2.85
C VAL A 65 -15.03 -14.12 3.69
N SER A 66 -14.97 -14.74 4.86
CA SER A 66 -13.78 -14.67 5.73
C SER A 66 -12.55 -15.29 5.06
N ILE A 67 -12.69 -16.47 4.44
CA ILE A 67 -11.59 -17.13 3.74
C ILE A 67 -11.17 -16.32 2.51
N GLN A 68 -12.14 -15.75 1.78
CA GLN A 68 -11.85 -14.86 0.66
C GLN A 68 -11.02 -13.64 1.06
N ARG A 69 -11.32 -13.02 2.21
CA ARG A 69 -10.52 -11.90 2.76
C ARG A 69 -9.10 -12.35 3.08
N GLU A 70 -8.94 -13.46 3.77
CA GLU A 70 -7.62 -13.98 4.16
C GLU A 70 -6.74 -14.22 2.93
N ILE A 71 -7.27 -14.90 1.90
CA ILE A 71 -6.55 -15.15 0.64
C ILE A 71 -6.16 -13.82 -0.04
N LEU A 72 -7.11 -12.88 -0.14
CA LEU A 72 -6.87 -11.61 -0.82
C LEU A 72 -5.82 -10.76 -0.08
N LEU A 73 -5.92 -10.64 1.24
CA LEU A 73 -5.00 -9.83 2.05
C LEU A 73 -3.59 -10.44 2.04
N ALA A 74 -3.47 -11.77 2.12
CA ALA A 74 -2.18 -12.44 1.96
C ALA A 74 -1.55 -12.17 0.59
N ALA A 75 -2.34 -12.19 -0.48
CA ALA A 75 -1.84 -11.89 -1.82
C ALA A 75 -1.39 -10.43 -1.97
N ILE A 76 -2.06 -9.48 -1.33
CA ILE A 76 -1.66 -8.07 -1.34
C ILE A 76 -0.32 -7.87 -0.62
N ILE A 77 -0.08 -8.55 0.51
CA ILE A 77 1.24 -8.55 1.19
C ILE A 77 2.35 -9.00 0.22
N VAL A 78 2.12 -10.09 -0.51
CA VAL A 78 3.08 -10.60 -1.51
C VAL A 78 3.30 -9.58 -2.64
N ALA A 79 2.24 -8.95 -3.12
CA ALA A 79 2.33 -7.91 -4.15
C ALA A 79 3.16 -6.70 -3.69
N ILE A 80 2.91 -6.20 -2.48
CA ILE A 80 3.66 -5.07 -1.90
C ILE A 80 5.14 -5.44 -1.70
N HIS A 81 5.43 -6.67 -1.27
CA HIS A 81 6.80 -7.15 -1.13
C HIS A 81 7.55 -7.19 -2.49
N SER A 82 6.84 -7.47 -3.58
CA SER A 82 7.38 -7.37 -4.94
C SER A 82 7.63 -5.91 -5.34
N LYS A 83 6.61 -5.06 -5.21
CA LYS A 83 6.63 -3.64 -5.58
C LYS A 83 5.82 -2.81 -4.59
N TYR A 84 6.51 -2.01 -3.78
CA TYR A 84 5.90 -1.26 -2.68
C TYR A 84 4.81 -0.27 -3.13
N SER A 85 4.93 0.28 -4.35
CA SER A 85 3.92 1.20 -4.92
C SER A 85 2.55 0.56 -5.18
N LEU A 86 2.47 -0.78 -5.20
CA LEU A 86 1.18 -1.47 -5.33
C LEU A 86 0.29 -1.26 -4.10
N LEU A 87 0.84 -0.85 -2.95
CA LEU A 87 0.05 -0.41 -1.81
C LEU A 87 -0.81 0.81 -2.17
N GLN A 88 -0.27 1.77 -2.92
CA GLN A 88 -1.00 2.96 -3.35
C GLN A 88 -2.12 2.62 -4.34
N THR A 89 -1.84 1.72 -5.30
CA THR A 89 -2.85 1.19 -6.22
C THR A 89 -3.96 0.45 -5.47
N PHE A 90 -3.60 -0.41 -4.51
CA PHE A 90 -4.56 -1.09 -3.64
C PHE A 90 -5.46 -0.10 -2.90
N ALA A 91 -4.88 0.94 -2.31
CA ALA A 91 -5.63 1.95 -1.58
C ALA A 91 -6.57 2.77 -2.51
N SER A 92 -6.14 3.04 -3.74
CA SER A 92 -6.99 3.67 -4.78
C SER A 92 -8.17 2.80 -5.18
N VAL A 93 -7.95 1.49 -5.37
CA VAL A 93 -9.03 0.53 -5.61
C VAL A 93 -9.99 0.50 -4.43
N LEU A 94 -9.46 0.47 -3.20
CA LEU A 94 -10.25 0.43 -1.99
C LEU A 94 -11.18 1.66 -1.86
N CYS A 95 -10.74 2.83 -2.31
CA CYS A 95 -11.54 4.06 -2.38
C CYS A 95 -12.75 3.96 -3.35
N LYS A 96 -12.78 3.00 -4.28
CA LYS A 96 -13.92 2.82 -5.19
C LYS A 96 -15.09 2.06 -4.54
N PHE A 97 -14.89 1.51 -3.35
CA PHE A 97 -15.92 0.79 -2.58
C PHE A 97 -16.42 1.69 -1.44
N THR A 98 -17.71 2.03 -1.45
CA THR A 98 -18.33 3.01 -0.52
C THR A 98 -18.03 2.73 0.96
N GLY A 99 -18.08 1.46 1.38
CA GLY A 99 -17.76 1.03 2.74
C GLY A 99 -16.28 1.17 3.14
N ASN A 100 -15.39 1.43 2.17
CA ASN A 100 -13.95 1.48 2.37
C ASN A 100 -13.28 2.79 1.95
N ILE A 101 -14.04 3.81 1.51
CA ILE A 101 -13.51 5.13 1.12
C ILE A 101 -12.56 5.69 2.19
N LYS A 102 -13.03 5.79 3.43
CA LYS A 102 -12.25 6.36 4.55
C LYS A 102 -10.96 5.58 4.82
N LEU A 103 -11.02 4.26 4.74
CA LEU A 103 -9.87 3.39 4.99
C LEU A 103 -8.86 3.50 3.84
N GLY A 104 -9.32 3.44 2.59
CA GLY A 104 -8.49 3.66 1.41
C GLY A 104 -7.78 5.02 1.43
N THR A 105 -8.51 6.10 1.73
CA THR A 105 -7.90 7.44 1.86
C THR A 105 -6.87 7.51 2.97
N THR A 106 -7.08 6.78 4.07
CA THR A 106 -6.12 6.76 5.19
C THR A 106 -4.84 6.03 4.81
N ILE A 107 -4.95 4.89 4.14
CA ILE A 107 -3.79 4.15 3.62
C ILE A 107 -3.04 5.00 2.58
N GLN A 108 -3.74 5.70 1.68
CA GLN A 108 -3.11 6.62 0.72
C GLN A 108 -2.32 7.71 1.43
N ARG A 109 -2.91 8.35 2.43
CA ARG A 109 -2.25 9.41 3.21
C ARG A 109 -0.99 8.90 3.90
N ASP A 110 -1.04 7.72 4.53
CA ASP A 110 0.11 7.17 5.23
C ASP A 110 1.21 6.74 4.27
N TYR A 111 0.83 6.24 3.08
CA TYR A 111 1.77 6.00 1.98
C TYR A 111 2.44 7.31 1.53
N ASP A 112 1.66 8.35 1.22
CA ASP A 112 2.19 9.62 0.74
C ASP A 112 3.11 10.27 1.77
N LYS A 113 2.75 10.28 3.06
CA LYS A 113 3.61 10.75 4.14
C LYS A 113 4.94 10.00 4.25
N THR A 114 4.95 8.73 3.86
CA THR A 114 6.12 7.87 4.02
C THR A 114 7.08 7.96 2.83
N PHE A 115 6.55 8.20 1.63
CA PHE A 115 7.30 8.11 0.37
C PHE A 115 7.34 9.43 -0.43
N ASN A 116 6.43 10.37 -0.19
CA ASN A 116 6.26 11.60 -0.96
C ASN A 116 6.51 12.89 -0.14
N ASP A 117 6.61 12.83 1.20
CA ASP A 117 6.97 13.96 2.07
C ASP A 117 8.47 14.36 2.01
N ASN A 118 9.05 14.36 0.81
CA ASN A 118 10.33 15.04 0.54
C ASN A 118 10.12 16.50 0.05
N THR A 119 8.90 17.04 0.17
CA THR A 119 8.63 18.46 -0.10
C THR A 119 8.57 19.23 1.22
N GLN A 120 9.63 19.99 1.51
CA GLN A 120 9.83 20.97 2.59
C GLN A 120 10.58 20.52 3.86
N MET A 121 11.89 20.32 3.73
CA MET A 121 12.87 20.84 4.69
C MET A 121 13.69 21.95 4.01
N ILE A 122 13.08 23.13 3.84
CA ILE A 122 13.80 24.42 3.68
C ILE A 122 12.98 25.45 4.46
N LEU A 123 13.10 25.44 5.78
CA LEU A 123 12.78 26.59 6.63
C LEU A 123 13.77 26.54 7.78
N ASP A 124 15.04 26.79 7.47
CA ASP A 124 16.08 27.20 8.43
C ASP A 124 17.32 27.57 7.60
N ASP A 125 17.41 28.83 7.17
CA ASP A 125 18.62 29.66 7.21
C ASP A 125 18.39 30.97 6.43
N GLU A 126 17.88 32.00 7.11
CA GLU A 126 18.40 33.36 6.96
C GLU A 126 17.96 34.16 8.19
N SER A 127 18.69 33.95 9.28
CA SER A 127 18.81 34.97 10.33
C SER A 127 19.59 36.14 9.73
N ILE A 128 18.89 37.08 9.10
CA ILE A 128 19.47 38.37 8.76
C ILE A 128 19.57 39.18 10.06
N SER A 129 20.69 39.00 10.76
CA SER A 129 21.25 40.01 11.64
C SER A 129 21.74 41.16 10.77
N ILE A 130 21.11 42.32 10.86
CA ILE A 130 21.76 43.58 10.50
C ILE A 130 21.84 44.39 11.80
N GLU A 131 22.98 44.27 12.46
CA GLU A 131 23.59 45.43 13.12
C GLU A 131 24.11 46.35 12.02
N TYR A 132 23.70 47.61 12.04
CA TYR A 132 24.56 48.81 12.08
C TYR A 132 23.67 50.04 12.29
#